data_AF-S7Q409-F1
#
_entry.id   AF-S7Q409-F1
#
_cell.length_a   1.000
_cell.length_b   1.000
_cell.length_c   1.000
_cell.angle_alpha   90.00
_cell.angle_beta   90.00
_cell.angle_gamma   90.00
#
_symmetry.space_group_name_H-M   'P 1'
#
loop_
_entity.id
_entity.type
_entity.pdbx_description
1 polymer ?
#
loop_
_entity_poly.entity_id
_entity_poly.type
_entity_poly.pdbx_seq_one_letter_code
_entity_poly.pdbx_strand_id
1 'polypeptide(L)'
;MSSDLHTYISDNVIQFFGLSDKAIIDYIIASASSAKSAESLFSTLSAYGLPATPAAQNFVTEVYSRVPRKTKHKKADDLARKQAEKESQALRTQKYSFVLDDD
;
A
#
# COMPACT_ATOMS: atom_id res chain seq x y z
N MET A 1 -14.35 9.98 4.93
CA MET A 1 -12.87 9.89 5.01
C MET A 1 -12.42 8.98 6.15
N SER A 2 -12.83 9.18 7.41
CA SER A 2 -12.49 8.23 8.49
C SER A 2 -13.34 6.96 8.46
N SER A 3 -14.61 7.07 8.07
CA SER A 3 -15.55 5.94 8.00
C SER A 3 -15.08 4.87 7.00
N ASP A 4 -14.59 5.30 5.84
CA ASP A 4 -14.15 4.43 4.75
C ASP A 4 -12.94 3.58 5.14
N LEU A 5 -12.02 4.16 5.92
CA LEU A 5 -10.85 3.45 6.46
C LEU A 5 -11.28 2.40 7.49
N HIS A 6 -12.17 2.76 8.41
CA HIS A 6 -12.67 1.83 9.43
C HIS A 6 -13.43 0.65 8.79
N THR A 7 -14.28 0.90 7.80
CA THR A 7 -14.98 -0.16 7.06
C THR A 7 -14.00 -1.05 6.32
N TYR A 8 -13.03 -0.48 5.60
CA TYR A 8 -12.00 -1.25 4.92
C TYR A 8 -11.19 -2.13 5.87
N ILE A 9 -10.76 -1.59 7.02
CA ILE A 9 -10.04 -2.35 8.03
C ILE A 9 -10.95 -3.45 8.59
N SER A 10 -12.19 -3.14 8.94
CA SER A 10 -13.14 -4.13 9.45
C SER A 10 -13.30 -5.33 8.53
N ASP A 11 -13.53 -5.10 7.23
CA ASP A 11 -13.73 -6.18 6.25
C ASP A 11 -12.50 -7.08 6.12
N ASN A 12 -11.29 -6.48 6.12
CA ASN A 12 -10.05 -7.23 6.00
C ASN A 12 -9.69 -7.97 7.31
N VAL A 13 -9.95 -7.38 8.47
CA VAL A 13 -9.64 -8.01 9.77
C VAL A 13 -10.55 -9.22 10.00
N ILE A 14 -11.80 -9.21 9.54
CA ILE A 14 -12.66 -10.41 9.54
C ILE A 14 -12.03 -11.52 8.71
N GLN A 15 -11.46 -11.20 7.55
CA GLN A 15 -10.83 -12.19 6.68
C GLN A 15 -9.57 -12.81 7.32
N PHE A 16 -8.76 -12.03 8.02
CA PHE A 16 -7.49 -12.52 8.60
C PHE A 16 -7.61 -13.09 10.01
N PHE A 17 -8.46 -12.48 10.86
CA PHE A 17 -8.58 -12.82 12.28
C PHE A 17 -9.93 -13.48 12.61
N GLY A 18 -10.89 -13.53 11.67
CA GLY A 18 -12.21 -14.10 11.89
C GLY A 18 -13.14 -13.24 12.76
N LEU A 19 -12.67 -12.09 13.23
CA LEU A 19 -13.39 -11.21 14.13
C LEU A 19 -13.00 -9.75 13.88
N SER A 20 -13.98 -8.85 13.89
CA SER A 20 -13.77 -7.40 13.83
C SER A 20 -14.21 -6.79 15.15
N ASP A 21 -13.23 -6.33 15.92
CA ASP A 21 -13.45 -5.55 17.12
C ASP A 21 -12.90 -4.13 16.90
N LYS A 22 -13.62 -3.13 17.41
CA LYS A 22 -13.20 -1.73 17.38
C LYS A 22 -11.81 -1.57 18.00
N ALA A 23 -11.49 -2.33 19.05
CA ALA A 23 -10.16 -2.31 19.67
C ALA A 23 -9.05 -2.70 18.68
N ILE A 24 -9.29 -3.68 17.81
CA ILE A 24 -8.33 -4.12 16.80
C ILE A 24 -8.18 -3.07 15.70
N ILE A 25 -9.30 -2.49 15.25
CA ILE A 25 -9.30 -1.42 14.25
C ILE A 25 -8.47 -0.22 14.77
N ASP A 26 -8.76 0.24 15.99
CA ASP A 26 -8.05 1.37 16.59
C ASP A 26 -6.56 1.06 16.80
N TYR A 27 -6.23 -0.18 17.21
CA TYR A 27 -4.84 -0.63 17.35
C TYR A 27 -4.10 -0.63 16.00
N ILE A 28 -4.72 -1.11 14.92
CA ILE A 28 -4.14 -1.11 13.57
C ILE A 28 -3.88 0.32 13.10
N ILE A 29 -4.84 1.24 13.32
CA ILE A 29 -4.70 2.66 12.94
C ILE A 29 -3.57 3.31 13.74
N ALA A 30 -3.52 3.09 15.04
CA ALA A 30 -2.46 3.61 15.91
C ALA A 30 -1.08 3.07 15.51
N SER A 31 -1.00 1.76 15.25
CA SER A 31 0.22 1.09 14.80
C SER A 31 0.68 1.61 13.45
N ALA A 32 -0.25 1.81 12.50
CA ALA A 32 0.04 2.35 11.18
C ALA A 32 0.49 3.82 11.24
N SER A 33 -0.06 4.61 12.17
CA SER A 33 0.35 6.00 12.38
C SER A 33 1.74 6.11 13.04
N SER A 34 2.18 5.11 13.81
CA SER A 34 3.48 5.10 14.50
C SER A 34 4.58 4.38 13.71
N ALA A 35 4.21 3.49 12.79
CA ALA A 35 5.13 2.67 12.02
C ALA A 35 6.03 3.50 11.08
N LYS A 36 7.32 3.16 11.05
CA LYS A 36 8.31 3.78 10.16
C LYS A 36 8.17 3.33 8.70
N SER A 37 7.63 2.14 8.46
CA SER A 37 7.44 1.56 7.12
C SER A 37 6.33 0.49 7.13
N ALA A 38 5.76 0.18 5.96
CA ALA A 38 4.74 -0.87 5.82
C ALA A 38 5.25 -2.24 6.33
N GLU A 39 6.51 -2.58 6.09
CA GLU A 39 7.14 -3.81 6.61
C GLU A 39 7.15 -3.86 8.14
N SER A 40 7.44 -2.74 8.82
CA SER A 40 7.43 -2.71 10.29
C SER A 40 6.03 -2.93 10.86
N LEU A 41 5.00 -2.41 10.19
CA LEU A 41 3.60 -2.63 10.53
C LEU A 41 3.22 -4.10 10.30
N PHE A 42 3.66 -4.69 9.18
CA PHE A 42 3.44 -6.10 8.85
C PHE A 42 4.10 -7.04 9.85
N SER A 43 5.35 -6.77 10.25
CA SER A 43 6.05 -7.56 11.26
C SER A 43 5.34 -7.48 12.61
N THR A 44 4.81 -6.31 12.98
CA THR A 44 4.04 -6.14 14.22
C THR A 44 2.76 -6.96 14.16
N LEU A 45 1.98 -6.83 13.08
CA LEU A 45 0.72 -7.56 12.93
C LEU A 45 0.90 -9.08 12.77
N SER A 46 1.98 -9.51 12.13
CA SER A 46 2.31 -10.94 12.02
C SER A 46 2.55 -11.58 13.39
N ALA A 47 3.10 -10.82 14.36
CA ALA A 47 3.25 -11.28 15.74
C ALA A 47 1.90 -11.50 16.46
N TYR A 48 0.83 -10.86 15.99
CA TYR A 48 -0.53 -11.03 16.51
C TYR A 48 -1.33 -12.14 15.80
N GLY A 49 -0.72 -12.86 14.85
CA GLY A 49 -1.36 -13.96 14.13
C GLY A 49 -1.82 -13.62 12.72
N LEU A 50 -1.37 -12.49 12.16
CA LEU A 50 -1.64 -12.16 10.77
C LEU A 50 -0.79 -13.08 9.86
N PRO A 51 -1.39 -13.88 8.98
CA PRO A 51 -0.64 -14.86 8.19
C PRO A 51 0.23 -14.14 7.16
N ALA A 52 1.46 -14.64 6.95
CA ALA A 52 2.45 -14.05 6.05
C ALA A 52 2.11 -14.29 4.56
N THR A 53 0.94 -13.80 4.14
CA THR A 53 0.40 -13.94 2.81
C THR A 53 0.59 -12.65 2.01
N PRO A 54 0.62 -12.71 0.67
CA PRO A 54 0.66 -11.51 -0.17
C PRO A 54 -0.54 -10.58 0.08
N ALA A 55 -1.71 -11.15 0.39
CA ALA A 55 -2.92 -10.39 0.72
C ALA A 55 -2.72 -9.54 1.99
N ALA A 56 -2.07 -10.10 3.01
CA ALA A 56 -1.72 -9.40 4.24
C ALA A 56 -0.74 -8.25 4.01
N GLN A 57 0.29 -8.45 3.17
CA GLN A 57 1.24 -7.37 2.82
C GLN A 57 0.55 -6.22 2.07
N ASN A 58 -0.35 -6.55 1.14
CA ASN A 58 -1.15 -5.57 0.41
C ASN A 58 -2.08 -4.79 1.35
N PHE A 59 -2.76 -5.49 2.26
CA PHE A 59 -3.60 -4.87 3.29
C PHE A 59 -2.82 -3.85 4.12
N VAL A 60 -1.66 -4.24 4.63
CA VAL A 60 -0.79 -3.38 5.44
C VAL A 60 -0.31 -2.15 4.65
N THR A 61 0.06 -2.35 3.39
CA THR A 61 0.50 -1.27 2.49
C THR A 61 -0.62 -0.26 2.23
N GLU A 62 -1.85 -0.75 2.01
CA GLU A 62 -3.03 0.07 1.77
C GLU A 62 -3.41 0.85 3.03
N VAL A 63 -3.45 0.21 4.20
CA VAL A 63 -3.71 0.86 5.49
C VAL A 63 -2.67 1.94 5.78
N TYR A 64 -1.38 1.62 5.59
CA TYR A 64 -0.29 2.58 5.79
C TYR A 64 -0.36 3.80 4.86
N SER A 65 -0.94 3.62 3.66
CA SER A 65 -1.11 4.69 2.66
C SER A 65 -2.36 5.54 2.94
N ARG A 66 -3.44 4.93 3.44
CA ARG A 66 -4.70 5.62 3.75
C ARG A 66 -4.72 6.32 5.11
N VAL A 67 -3.88 5.91 6.06
CA VAL A 67 -3.81 6.55 7.37
C VAL A 67 -3.24 7.97 7.21
N PRO A 68 -3.96 9.01 7.68
CA PRO A 68 -3.55 10.39 7.53
C PRO A 68 -2.33 10.67 8.43
N ARG A 69 -1.13 10.48 7.89
CA ARG A 69 0.12 10.77 8.59
C ARG A 69 0.45 12.25 8.49
N LYS A 70 1.00 12.82 9.57
CA LYS A 70 1.51 14.20 9.66
C LYS A 70 2.75 14.47 8.78
N THR A 71 2.91 13.75 7.67
CA THR A 71 3.94 14.07 6.69
C THR A 71 3.35 15.09 5.73
N LYS A 72 3.81 16.34 5.88
CA LYS A 72 3.68 17.47 4.96
C LYS A 72 3.17 17.07 3.59
N HIS A 73 2.06 17.66 3.16
CA HIS A 73 1.59 17.72 1.77
C HIS A 73 2.73 17.46 0.78
N LYS A 74 2.87 16.23 0.31
CA LYS A 74 3.65 15.91 -0.88
C LYS A 74 3.26 14.51 -1.36
N LYS A 75 2.44 14.56 -2.41
CA LYS A 75 2.42 13.65 -3.55
C LYS A 75 1.61 12.35 -3.43
N ALA A 76 0.29 12.49 -3.57
CA ALA A 76 -0.51 11.50 -4.32
C ALA A 76 -0.08 11.42 -5.81
N ASP A 77 0.75 12.36 -6.29
CA ASP A 77 1.27 12.43 -7.66
C ASP A 77 2.48 11.52 -7.97
N ASP A 78 3.24 11.05 -6.97
CA ASP A 78 4.55 10.41 -7.23
C ASP A 78 4.44 8.91 -7.57
N LEU A 79 3.42 8.22 -7.07
CA LEU A 79 3.22 6.79 -7.37
C LEU A 79 2.64 6.58 -8.78
N ALA A 80 1.80 7.49 -9.27
CA ALA A 80 1.32 7.47 -10.66
C ALA A 80 2.44 7.81 -11.68
N ARG A 81 3.39 8.70 -11.32
CA ARG A 81 4.53 9.05 -12.21
C ARG A 81 5.52 7.91 -12.41
N LYS A 82 5.76 7.09 -11.38
CA LYS A 82 6.75 6.00 -11.46
C LYS A 82 6.29 4.82 -12.34
N GLN A 83 4.97 4.64 -12.53
CA GLN A 83 4.43 3.66 -13.47
C GLN A 83 4.49 4.18 -14.92
N ALA A 84 4.10 5.44 -15.16
CA ALA A 84 4.03 6.03 -16.50
C ALA A 84 5.42 6.26 -17.17
N GLU A 85 6.47 6.48 -16.39
CA GLU A 85 7.83 6.60 -16.93
C GLU A 85 8.39 5.28 -17.48
N LYS A 86 7.97 4.13 -16.94
CA LYS A 86 8.43 2.82 -17.43
C LYS A 86 7.80 2.45 -18.77
N GLU A 87 6.53 2.79 -18.99
CA GLU A 87 5.87 2.52 -20.28
C GLU A 87 6.33 3.47 -21.40
N SER A 88 6.59 4.74 -21.09
CA SER A 88 7.05 5.70 -22.10
C SER A 88 8.49 5.46 -22.58
N GLN A 89 9.37 4.90 -21.73
CA GLN A 89 10.71 4.50 -22.18
C GLN A 89 10.67 3.23 -23.05
N ALA A 90 9.80 2.26 -22.74
CA ALA A 90 9.65 1.06 -23.56
C ALA A 90 9.15 1.37 -24.99
N LEU A 91 8.23 2.34 -25.13
CA LEU A 91 7.75 2.80 -26.44
C LEU A 91 8.80 3.59 -27.23
N ARG A 92 9.68 4.36 -26.55
CA ARG A 92 10.77 5.09 -27.24
C ARG A 92 11.81 4.12 -27.80
N THR A 93 12.22 3.11 -27.05
CA THR A 93 13.21 2.13 -27.53
C THR A 93 12.71 1.39 -28.78
N GLN A 94 11.43 1.00 -28.84
CA GLN A 94 10.87 0.40 -30.05
C GLN A 94 10.85 1.38 -31.25
N LYS A 95 10.56 2.67 -31.02
CA LYS A 95 10.52 3.67 -32.10
C LYS A 95 11.90 3.98 -32.70
N TYR A 96 12.98 3.88 -31.93
CA TYR A 96 14.34 4.10 -32.44
C TYR A 96 14.99 2.83 -33.00
N SER A 97 14.52 1.63 -32.62
CA SER A 97 15.02 0.38 -33.21
C SER A 97 14.58 0.19 -34.65
N PHE A 98 13.43 0.74 -35.07
CA PHE A 98 12.94 0.60 -36.44
C PHE A 98 13.60 1.56 -37.44
N VAL A 99 14.34 2.57 -36.96
CA VAL A 99 14.97 3.59 -37.81
C VAL A 99 16.44 3.28 -38.08
N LEU A 100 17.02 2.29 -37.41
CA LEU A 100 18.45 1.94 -37.53
C LEU A 100 18.74 0.72 -38.42
N ASP A 101 17.71 0.12 -39.04
CA ASP A 101 17.79 -1.13 -39.83
C ASP A 101 17.55 -0.91 -41.35
N ASP A 102 17.66 0.33 -41.85
CA ASP A 102 17.54 0.65 -43.28
C ASP A 102 18.81 1.39 -43.76
N ASP A 103 19.92 0.65 -43.86
CA ASP A 103 21.11 0.93 -44.68
C ASP A 103 21.59 -0.37 -45.34
#